data_AF-A0A9W7FCB0-F1
#
_entry.id   AF-A0A9W7FCB0-F1
#
_cell.length_a   1.000
_cell.length_b   1.000
_cell.length_c   1.000
_cell.angle_alpha   90.00
_cell.angle_beta   90.00
_cell.angle_gamma   90.00
#
_symmetry.space_group_name_H-M   'P 1'
#
loop_
_entity.id
_entity.type
_entity.pdbx_description
1 polymer ?
#
loop_
_entity_poly.entity_id
_entity_poly.type
_entity_poly.pdbx_seq_one_letter_code
_entity_poly.pdbx_strand_id
1 'polypeptide(L)'
;MKAISAVAIAEGLSRQEVTASGVIVGWIIFVIGVTGLIEAVNKVVPREVVSGLQLGLGVKLAALGVKWITDLPWASQLDSITLGIVAFALAMFLLKAENDKHAEGPNTATTSNIPERFASYKRCLPPTALTLFLIGLTCSAITLSTSTPGTYSLPLKFFGPPVAFWALGDITPSQWSSGFTSLAIPQVPLTTLNAVISLKQAAVSIGLMNGIFCMFGSMPNCHGAGGLAGQHKFGARNGASIVFLGLCKMLLGALAGSSALTMFEAMPRAVLGVMLGVSGAELAATGVEACGGGGAERGGGKRAAPKVRVRYFVMMVTAVVIVGSGKTQYGVLAGLAAYVLYGDGVEEYGKICRKRGKEEEEEEMVRAEVEEA
;
A
#
# COMPACT_ATOMS: atom_id res chain seq x y z
N MET A 1 1.68 0.94 -1.96
CA MET A 1 1.10 0.46 -0.68
C MET A 1 -0.27 -0.19 -0.94
N LYS A 2 -0.71 -1.14 -0.11
CA LYS A 2 -2.07 -1.69 -0.16
C LYS A 2 -2.99 -0.76 0.66
N ALA A 3 -3.94 -0.06 0.03
CA ALA A 3 -4.88 0.77 0.80
C ALA A 3 -5.75 -0.10 1.71
N ILE A 4 -6.13 -1.32 1.31
CA ILE A 4 -6.89 -2.22 2.20
C ILE A 4 -6.20 -2.42 3.55
N SER A 5 -4.90 -2.72 3.57
CA SER A 5 -4.16 -2.92 4.82
C SER A 5 -4.07 -1.64 5.64
N ALA A 6 -3.83 -0.50 4.99
CA ALA A 6 -3.78 0.81 5.62
C ALA A 6 -5.12 1.17 6.29
N VAL A 7 -6.21 1.02 5.56
CA VAL A 7 -7.56 1.32 6.05
C VAL A 7 -7.94 0.34 7.17
N ALA A 8 -7.65 -0.96 7.01
CA ALA A 8 -7.94 -1.96 8.04
C ALA A 8 -7.26 -1.65 9.37
N ILE A 9 -5.99 -1.23 9.34
CA ILE A 9 -5.26 -0.80 10.53
C ILE A 9 -5.82 0.52 11.08
N ALA A 10 -6.03 1.51 10.21
CA ALA A 10 -6.42 2.87 10.60
C ALA A 10 -7.88 2.99 11.06
N GLU A 11 -8.76 2.08 10.65
CA GLU A 11 -10.18 2.05 11.00
C GLU A 11 -10.54 0.89 11.93
N GLY A 12 -9.59 0.01 12.25
CA GLY A 12 -9.80 -1.11 13.16
C GLY A 12 -10.75 -2.18 12.60
N LEU A 13 -10.70 -2.43 11.29
CA LEU A 13 -11.59 -3.39 10.63
C LEU A 13 -11.24 -4.82 11.03
N SER A 14 -12.28 -5.66 11.16
CA SER A 14 -12.15 -7.07 11.51
C SER A 14 -11.51 -7.89 10.39
N ARG A 15 -10.95 -9.05 10.75
CA ARG A 15 -10.37 -9.99 9.78
C ARG A 15 -11.39 -10.40 8.71
N GLN A 16 -12.64 -10.60 9.10
CA GLN A 16 -13.74 -10.98 8.21
C GLN A 16 -14.04 -9.88 7.18
N GLU A 17 -14.08 -8.61 7.58
CA GLU A 17 -14.29 -7.48 6.66
C GLU A 17 -13.15 -7.34 5.64
N VAL A 18 -11.91 -7.55 6.09
CA VAL A 18 -10.72 -7.52 5.23
C VAL A 18 -10.76 -8.67 4.21
N THR A 19 -11.10 -9.87 4.65
CA THR A 19 -11.25 -11.04 3.77
C THR A 19 -12.37 -10.84 2.75
N ALA A 20 -13.56 -10.39 3.21
CA ALA A 20 -14.70 -10.10 2.34
C ALA A 20 -14.32 -9.06 1.27
N SER A 21 -13.67 -7.97 1.67
CA SER A 21 -13.18 -6.96 0.72
C SER A 21 -12.18 -7.52 -0.27
N GLY A 22 -11.26 -8.38 0.18
CA GLY A 22 -10.30 -9.07 -0.69
C GLY A 22 -10.98 -9.83 -1.82
N VAL A 23 -11.99 -10.63 -1.48
CA VAL A 23 -12.77 -11.40 -2.46
C VAL A 23 -13.52 -10.48 -3.40
N ILE A 24 -14.22 -9.45 -2.87
CA ILE A 24 -14.98 -8.50 -3.70
C ILE A 24 -14.05 -7.76 -4.68
N VAL A 25 -12.99 -7.14 -4.18
CA VAL A 25 -12.02 -6.41 -5.01
C VAL A 25 -11.36 -7.35 -6.01
N GLY A 26 -11.02 -8.58 -5.60
CA GLY A 26 -10.45 -9.58 -6.48
C GLY A 26 -11.34 -9.85 -7.69
N TRP A 27 -12.62 -10.17 -7.47
CA TRP A 27 -13.54 -10.43 -8.57
C TRP A 27 -13.87 -9.19 -9.40
N ILE A 28 -14.03 -8.02 -8.79
CA ILE A 28 -14.24 -6.77 -9.52
C ILE A 28 -13.06 -6.48 -10.46
N ILE A 29 -11.83 -6.55 -9.95
CA ILE A 29 -10.61 -6.28 -10.73
C ILE A 29 -10.39 -7.36 -11.79
N PHE A 30 -10.72 -8.62 -11.51
CA PHE A 30 -10.68 -9.69 -12.50
C PHE A 30 -11.62 -9.40 -13.67
N VAL A 31 -12.89 -9.06 -13.40
CA VAL A 31 -13.88 -8.73 -14.44
C VAL A 31 -13.43 -7.52 -15.25
N ILE A 32 -12.95 -6.45 -14.60
CA ILE A 32 -12.40 -5.27 -15.28
C ILE A 32 -11.19 -5.64 -16.15
N GLY A 33 -10.33 -6.53 -15.67
CA GLY A 33 -9.12 -6.98 -16.37
C GLY A 33 -9.43 -7.80 -17.63
N VAL A 34 -10.38 -8.74 -17.54
CA VAL A 34 -10.79 -9.59 -18.68
C VAL A 34 -11.57 -8.79 -19.73
N THR A 35 -12.48 -7.92 -19.29
CA THR A 35 -13.29 -7.08 -20.22
C THR A 35 -12.47 -5.96 -20.85
N GLY A 36 -11.30 -5.61 -20.30
CA GLY A 36 -10.50 -4.48 -20.77
C GLY A 36 -11.07 -3.12 -20.38
N LEU A 37 -12.06 -3.07 -19.49
CA LEU A 37 -12.71 -1.83 -19.03
C LEU A 37 -11.81 -0.97 -18.12
N ILE A 38 -10.56 -1.39 -17.91
CA ILE A 38 -9.59 -0.70 -17.04
C ILE A 38 -9.35 0.74 -17.51
N GLU A 39 -9.36 0.99 -18.82
CA GLU A 39 -9.19 2.32 -19.38
C GLU A 39 -10.37 3.24 -19.06
N ALA A 40 -11.60 2.72 -19.06
CA ALA A 40 -12.78 3.48 -18.69
C ALA A 40 -12.74 3.84 -17.20
N VAL A 41 -12.38 2.89 -16.33
CA VAL A 41 -12.25 3.15 -14.89
C VAL A 41 -11.14 4.18 -14.62
N ASN A 42 -10.01 4.08 -15.31
CA ASN A 42 -8.89 5.02 -15.16
C ASN A 42 -9.22 6.44 -15.64
N LYS A 43 -10.15 6.60 -16.58
CA LYS A 43 -10.63 7.93 -17.01
C LYS A 43 -11.57 8.57 -16.00
N VAL A 44 -12.28 7.77 -15.21
CA VAL A 44 -13.24 8.27 -14.20
C VAL A 44 -12.53 8.65 -12.91
N VAL A 45 -11.40 8.01 -12.60
CA VAL A 45 -10.68 8.22 -11.34
C VAL A 45 -9.53 9.22 -11.54
N PRO A 46 -9.64 10.45 -11.00
CA PRO A 46 -8.57 11.43 -11.07
C PRO A 46 -7.38 11.04 -10.18
N ARG A 47 -6.16 11.34 -10.65
CA ARG A 47 -4.92 11.04 -9.91
C ARG A 47 -4.85 11.82 -8.59
N GLU A 48 -5.43 13.00 -8.56
CA GLU A 48 -5.51 13.91 -7.42
C GLU A 48 -6.27 13.29 -6.24
N VAL A 49 -7.34 12.53 -6.51
CA VAL A 49 -8.09 11.80 -5.47
C VAL A 49 -7.27 10.64 -4.92
N VAL A 50 -6.52 9.92 -5.76
CA VAL A 50 -5.61 8.87 -5.30
C VAL A 50 -4.44 9.43 -4.49
N SER A 51 -3.87 10.55 -4.89
CA SER A 51 -2.89 11.29 -4.10
C SER A 51 -3.46 11.72 -2.75
N GLY A 52 -4.71 12.19 -2.72
CA GLY A 52 -5.40 12.58 -1.49
C GLY A 52 -5.69 11.40 -0.57
N LEU A 53 -6.05 10.25 -1.15
CA LEU A 53 -6.19 8.97 -0.45
C LEU A 53 -4.86 8.56 0.23
N GLN A 54 -3.75 8.61 -0.51
CA GLN A 54 -2.42 8.29 0.02
C GLN A 54 -1.99 9.26 1.13
N LEU A 55 -2.20 10.57 0.94
CA LEU A 55 -1.93 11.58 1.95
C LEU A 55 -2.76 11.35 3.23
N GLY A 56 -4.08 11.22 3.10
CA GLY A 56 -4.99 11.05 4.24
C GLY A 56 -4.70 9.76 5.01
N LEU A 57 -4.51 8.64 4.33
CA LEU A 57 -4.17 7.37 4.96
C LEU A 57 -2.77 7.41 5.60
N GLY A 58 -1.79 8.02 4.93
CA GLY A 58 -0.44 8.16 5.46
C GLY A 58 -0.43 8.94 6.78
N VAL A 59 -1.16 10.06 6.83
CA VAL A 59 -1.33 10.86 8.06
C VAL A 59 -2.04 10.06 9.15
N LYS A 60 -3.13 9.34 8.84
CA LYS A 60 -3.83 8.50 9.83
C LYS A 60 -2.92 7.42 10.41
N LEU A 61 -2.14 6.72 9.58
CA LEU A 61 -1.22 5.70 10.04
C LEU A 61 -0.09 6.30 10.89
N ALA A 62 0.44 7.46 10.48
CA ALA A 62 1.45 8.16 11.25
C ALA A 62 0.94 8.55 12.65
N ALA A 63 -0.27 9.13 12.71
CA ALA A 63 -0.92 9.48 13.96
C ALA A 63 -1.21 8.26 14.84
N LEU A 64 -1.65 7.14 14.24
CA LEU A 64 -1.90 5.90 14.97
C LEU A 64 -0.60 5.31 15.54
N GLY A 65 0.49 5.36 14.78
CA GLY A 65 1.81 4.92 15.24
C GLY A 65 2.31 5.73 16.43
N VAL A 66 2.14 7.07 16.39
CA VAL A 66 2.45 7.95 17.54
C VAL A 66 1.58 7.60 18.74
N LYS A 67 0.27 7.42 18.53
CA LYS A 67 -0.67 7.06 19.59
C LYS A 67 -0.27 5.75 20.28
N TRP A 68 0.08 4.72 19.52
CA TRP A 68 0.54 3.44 20.07
C TRP A 68 1.78 3.56 20.95
N ILE A 69 2.65 4.54 20.68
CA ILE A 69 3.83 4.81 21.52
C ILE A 69 3.43 5.60 22.77
N THR A 70 2.60 6.65 22.63
CA THR A 70 2.23 7.52 23.76
C THR A 70 1.33 6.86 24.79
N ASP A 71 0.60 5.82 24.40
CA ASP A 71 -0.24 5.02 25.30
C ASP A 71 0.60 4.07 26.21
N LEU A 72 1.92 3.99 26.02
CA LEU A 72 2.82 3.12 26.80
C LEU A 72 3.37 3.80 28.06
N PRO A 73 3.79 3.03 29.08
CA PRO A 73 4.53 3.58 30.21
C PRO A 73 5.94 4.06 29.78
N TRP A 74 6.54 4.95 30.57
CA TRP A 74 7.83 5.56 30.23
C TRP A 74 9.01 4.57 30.25
N ALA A 75 9.18 3.78 31.33
CA ALA A 75 10.37 2.93 31.50
C ALA A 75 10.17 1.69 32.37
N SER A 76 8.94 1.34 32.75
CA SER A 76 8.71 0.21 33.67
C SER A 76 8.81 -1.17 33.00
N GLN A 77 8.73 -1.24 31.67
CA GLN A 77 8.74 -2.49 30.90
C GLN A 77 9.54 -2.33 29.61
N LEU A 78 9.88 -3.46 28.96
CA LEU A 78 10.52 -3.49 27.64
C LEU A 78 9.69 -2.73 26.59
N ASP A 79 8.38 -2.93 26.58
CA ASP A 79 7.47 -2.14 25.75
C ASP A 79 7.15 -0.81 26.43
N SER A 80 7.86 0.24 26.02
CA SER A 80 7.83 1.55 26.68
C SER A 80 8.07 2.70 25.70
N ILE A 81 7.71 3.91 26.13
CA ILE A 81 7.98 5.15 25.37
C ILE A 81 9.47 5.31 25.10
N THR A 82 10.34 4.95 26.06
CA THR A 82 11.80 5.05 25.88
C THR A 82 12.29 4.17 24.73
N LEU A 83 11.80 2.93 24.63
CA LEU A 83 12.09 2.06 23.47
C LEU A 83 11.59 2.70 22.17
N GLY A 84 10.40 3.32 22.18
CA GLY A 84 9.85 4.03 21.03
C GLY A 84 10.72 5.20 20.57
N ILE A 85 11.19 6.04 21.50
CA ILE A 85 12.09 7.17 21.21
C ILE A 85 13.42 6.68 20.63
N VAL A 86 14.02 5.66 21.25
CA VAL A 86 15.29 5.07 20.77
C VAL A 86 15.12 4.46 19.38
N ALA A 87 14.04 3.69 19.17
CA ALA A 87 13.74 3.10 17.87
C ALA A 87 13.48 4.17 16.80
N PHE A 88 12.78 5.25 17.14
CA PHE A 88 12.54 6.37 16.23
C PHE A 88 13.84 7.11 15.88
N ALA A 89 14.69 7.41 16.87
CA ALA A 89 15.99 8.05 16.64
C ALA A 89 16.88 7.18 15.74
N LEU A 90 16.90 5.87 15.99
CA LEU A 90 17.60 4.90 15.15
C LEU A 90 17.03 4.88 13.73
N ALA A 91 15.70 4.85 13.59
CA ALA A 91 15.05 4.88 12.28
C ALA A 91 15.44 6.13 11.48
N MET A 92 15.39 7.31 12.11
CA MET A 92 15.78 8.57 11.46
C MET A 92 17.26 8.60 11.07
N PHE A 93 18.14 8.07 11.92
CA PHE A 93 19.56 7.93 11.61
C PHE A 93 19.79 7.02 10.40
N LEU A 94 19.15 5.85 10.36
CA LEU A 94 19.28 4.90 9.26
C LEU A 94 18.68 5.45 7.95
N LEU A 95 17.51 6.07 8.00
CA LEU A 95 16.88 6.70 6.82
C LEU A 95 17.73 7.84 6.28
N LYS A 96 18.31 8.67 7.15
CA LYS A 96 19.24 9.74 6.74
C LYS A 96 20.47 9.15 6.05
N ALA A 97 21.07 8.12 6.64
CA ALA A 97 22.22 7.43 6.05
C ALA A 97 21.87 6.71 4.74
N GLU A 98 20.65 6.19 4.58
CA GLU A 98 20.14 5.63 3.32
C GLU A 98 19.97 6.72 2.25
N ASN A 99 19.35 7.85 2.59
CA ASN A 99 19.14 8.98 1.70
C ASN A 99 20.46 9.63 1.23
N ASP A 100 21.44 9.76 2.12
CA ASP A 100 22.74 10.35 1.77
C ASP A 100 23.51 9.49 0.76
N LYS A 101 23.39 8.16 0.84
CA LYS A 101 23.94 7.25 -0.18
C LYS A 101 23.24 7.40 -1.53
N HIS A 102 21.94 7.68 -1.51
CA HIS A 102 21.16 7.91 -2.74
C HIS A 102 21.53 9.22 -3.44
N ALA A 103 21.95 10.24 -2.70
CA ALA A 103 22.44 11.50 -3.24
C ALA A 103 23.86 11.40 -3.84
N GLU A 104 24.73 10.54 -3.30
CA GLU A 104 26.09 10.27 -3.81
C GLU A 104 26.11 9.35 -5.07
N GLY A 105 25.25 9.63 -6.08
CA GLY A 105 25.08 8.79 -7.28
C GLY A 105 26.38 8.38 -8.01
N PRO A 106 26.33 7.38 -8.90
CA PRO A 106 27.51 6.72 -9.49
C PRO A 106 28.46 7.62 -10.31
N ASN A 107 28.10 8.89 -10.57
CA ASN A 107 28.85 9.81 -11.43
C ASN A 107 29.76 10.79 -10.67
N THR A 108 29.84 10.73 -9.34
CA THR A 108 30.78 11.54 -8.53
C THR A 108 32.03 10.77 -8.11
N ALA A 109 32.28 9.60 -8.70
CA ALA A 109 33.47 8.79 -8.45
C ALA A 109 34.71 9.24 -9.28
N THR A 110 34.85 10.52 -9.62
CA THR A 110 35.97 11.01 -10.45
C THR A 110 37.08 11.71 -9.66
N THR A 111 36.97 11.95 -8.35
CA THR A 111 37.99 12.77 -7.65
C THR A 111 38.23 12.41 -6.18
N SER A 112 38.33 11.12 -5.82
CA SER A 112 38.97 10.79 -4.53
C SER A 112 39.73 9.47 -4.57
N ASN A 113 41.03 9.53 -4.25
CA ASN A 113 41.97 8.41 -4.12
C ASN A 113 41.66 7.58 -2.87
N ILE A 114 40.44 7.07 -2.73
CA ILE A 114 40.06 6.18 -1.62
C ILE A 114 40.18 4.74 -2.13
N PRO A 115 40.94 3.85 -1.45
CA PRO A 115 41.05 2.45 -1.84
C PRO A 115 39.66 1.79 -1.94
N GLU A 116 39.36 1.12 -3.05
CA GLU A 116 38.05 0.50 -3.37
C GLU A 116 37.47 -0.37 -2.24
N ARG A 117 38.33 -0.94 -1.38
CA ARG A 117 37.94 -1.74 -0.21
C ARG A 117 37.11 -0.95 0.82
N PHE A 118 37.34 0.35 0.99
CA PHE A 118 36.56 1.19 1.91
C PHE A 118 35.22 1.66 1.30
N ALA A 119 35.15 1.80 -0.02
CA ALA A 119 33.90 2.11 -0.73
C ALA A 119 32.87 0.96 -0.62
N SER A 120 33.34 -0.28 -0.44
CA SER A 120 32.49 -1.46 -0.25
C SER A 120 31.83 -1.50 1.14
N TYR A 121 32.51 -1.02 2.19
CA TYR A 121 31.95 -1.00 3.55
C TYR A 121 30.82 0.04 3.70
N LYS A 122 30.89 1.16 2.97
CA LYS A 122 29.82 2.18 2.88
C LYS A 122 28.51 1.61 2.30
N ARG A 123 28.50 0.41 1.70
CA ARG A 123 27.32 -0.19 1.02
C ARG A 123 26.49 -1.12 1.90
N CYS A 124 26.88 -1.39 3.14
CA CYS A 124 26.26 -2.44 3.97
C CYS A 124 25.44 -1.89 5.14
N LEU A 125 24.66 -0.81 4.95
CA LEU A 125 23.61 -0.52 5.94
C LEU A 125 22.42 -1.44 5.66
N PRO A 126 21.94 -2.21 6.64
CA PRO A 126 20.72 -2.98 6.49
C PRO A 126 19.53 -2.04 6.30
N PRO A 127 18.51 -2.43 5.52
CA PRO A 127 17.29 -1.65 5.36
C PRO A 127 16.70 -1.26 6.72
N THR A 128 16.31 0.00 6.89
CA THR A 128 15.74 0.52 8.15
C THR A 128 14.64 -0.39 8.70
N ALA A 129 13.68 -0.78 7.85
CA ALA A 129 12.58 -1.66 8.23
C ALA A 129 13.03 -3.06 8.71
N LEU A 130 14.09 -3.63 8.10
CA LEU A 130 14.63 -4.92 8.52
C LEU A 130 15.29 -4.82 9.89
N THR A 131 16.04 -3.74 10.13
CA THR A 131 16.71 -3.49 11.41
C THR A 131 15.70 -3.36 12.54
N LEU A 132 14.68 -2.52 12.36
CA LEU A 132 13.61 -2.36 13.35
C LEU A 132 12.85 -3.67 13.59
N PHE A 133 12.57 -4.42 12.54
CA PHE A 133 11.91 -5.72 12.66
C PHE A 133 12.73 -6.73 13.47
N LEU A 134 14.05 -6.81 13.25
CA LEU A 134 14.93 -7.69 14.02
C LEU A 134 15.04 -7.27 15.49
N ILE A 135 15.06 -5.97 15.77
CA ILE A 135 14.99 -5.43 17.15
C ILE A 135 13.66 -5.87 17.79
N GLY A 136 12.53 -5.68 17.10
CA GLY A 136 11.22 -6.10 17.55
C GLY A 136 11.14 -7.61 17.84
N LEU A 137 11.72 -8.44 16.97
CA LEU A 137 11.81 -9.89 17.18
C LEU A 137 12.67 -10.25 18.39
N THR A 138 13.78 -9.56 18.60
CA THR A 138 14.66 -9.79 19.75
C THR A 138 13.94 -9.42 21.05
N CYS A 139 13.29 -8.26 21.10
CA CYS A 139 12.47 -7.85 22.24
C CYS A 139 11.30 -8.81 22.48
N SER A 140 10.67 -9.30 21.43
CA SER A 140 9.61 -10.32 21.53
C SER A 140 10.13 -11.62 22.13
N ALA A 141 11.31 -12.11 21.70
CA ALA A 141 11.92 -13.29 22.28
C ALA A 141 12.25 -13.13 23.77
N ILE A 142 12.74 -11.95 24.17
CA ILE A 142 13.00 -11.62 25.59
C ILE A 142 11.69 -11.56 26.38
N THR A 143 10.64 -10.96 25.81
CA THR A 143 9.33 -10.88 26.44
C THR A 143 8.75 -12.28 26.65
N LEU A 144 8.86 -13.15 25.64
CA LEU A 144 8.36 -14.51 25.71
C LEU A 144 9.14 -15.37 26.72
N SER A 145 10.45 -15.16 26.87
CA SER A 145 11.27 -15.88 27.85
C SER A 145 11.08 -15.42 29.29
N THR A 146 10.60 -14.19 29.50
CA THR A 146 10.36 -13.60 30.83
C THR A 146 8.90 -13.62 31.25
N SER A 147 7.98 -13.95 30.33
CA SER A 147 6.54 -13.98 30.60
C SER A 147 6.14 -15.13 31.52
N THR A 148 5.13 -14.87 32.36
CA THR A 148 4.54 -15.90 33.22
C THR A 148 3.88 -17.01 32.39
N PRO A 149 3.97 -18.27 32.84
CA PRO A 149 3.29 -19.38 32.18
C PRO A 149 1.79 -19.11 32.01
N GLY A 150 1.27 -19.27 30.79
CA GLY A 150 -0.16 -19.10 30.46
C GLY A 150 -0.54 -17.79 29.78
N THR A 151 0.34 -16.78 29.75
CA THR A 151 0.08 -15.51 29.03
C THR A 151 0.17 -15.68 27.51
N TYR A 152 1.07 -16.55 27.06
CA TYR A 152 1.27 -16.89 25.65
C TYR A 152 1.11 -18.40 25.44
N SER A 153 0.78 -18.80 24.21
CA SER A 153 0.62 -20.18 23.77
C SER A 153 1.97 -20.92 23.67
N LEU A 154 2.62 -21.11 24.82
CA LEU A 154 3.86 -21.84 25.00
C LEU A 154 3.61 -23.34 25.31
N PRO A 155 4.53 -24.27 24.95
CA PRO A 155 5.80 -24.05 24.25
C PRO A 155 5.60 -23.71 22.76
N LEU A 156 6.62 -23.09 22.15
CA LEU A 156 6.65 -22.84 20.72
C LEU A 156 6.44 -24.15 19.95
N LYS A 157 5.37 -24.19 19.15
CA LYS A 157 5.01 -25.36 18.37
C LYS A 157 5.62 -25.25 16.98
N PHE A 158 6.37 -26.28 16.61
CA PHE A 158 6.66 -26.56 15.22
C PHE A 158 5.46 -27.32 14.66
N PHE A 159 4.87 -26.82 13.57
CA PHE A 159 3.59 -27.26 13.00
C PHE A 159 2.36 -26.97 13.89
N GLY A 160 1.23 -26.52 13.31
CA GLY A 160 0.02 -26.25 14.11
C GLY A 160 -1.16 -25.60 13.39
N PRO A 161 -1.03 -24.39 12.83
CA PRO A 161 -2.15 -23.74 12.15
C PRO A 161 -2.33 -24.27 10.72
N PRO A 162 -3.56 -24.35 10.20
CA PRO A 162 -3.77 -24.65 8.78
C PRO A 162 -3.13 -23.55 7.93
N VAL A 163 -2.27 -23.95 6.97
CA VAL A 163 -1.62 -23.02 6.02
C VAL A 163 -2.66 -22.30 5.15
N ALA A 164 -3.83 -22.92 4.95
CA ALA A 164 -4.99 -22.38 4.28
C ALA A 164 -6.26 -22.91 4.97
N PHE A 165 -7.26 -22.06 5.17
CA PHE A 165 -8.55 -22.44 5.75
C PHE A 165 -9.69 -21.71 5.05
N TRP A 166 -10.88 -22.30 5.03
CA TRP A 166 -12.04 -21.65 4.42
C TRP A 166 -12.48 -20.44 5.25
N ALA A 167 -12.13 -19.24 4.79
CA ALA A 167 -12.33 -17.99 5.54
C ALA A 167 -13.70 -17.35 5.30
N LEU A 168 -14.51 -17.88 4.37
CA LEU A 168 -15.85 -17.37 4.07
C LEU A 168 -16.95 -17.91 4.99
N GLY A 169 -16.67 -18.98 5.75
CA GLY A 169 -17.69 -19.66 6.57
C GLY A 169 -18.34 -18.77 7.63
N ASP A 170 -17.57 -17.85 8.23
CA ASP A 170 -18.00 -17.05 9.38
C ASP A 170 -18.28 -15.58 9.02
N ILE A 171 -18.47 -15.26 7.72
CA ILE A 171 -18.68 -13.87 7.28
C ILE A 171 -20.17 -13.54 7.23
N THR A 172 -20.57 -12.58 8.05
CA THR A 172 -21.94 -12.05 8.08
C THR A 172 -22.23 -11.11 6.91
N PRO A 173 -23.50 -10.93 6.49
CA PRO A 173 -23.86 -9.97 5.44
C PRO A 173 -23.44 -8.52 5.73
N SER A 174 -23.43 -8.11 7.00
CA SER A 174 -22.96 -6.77 7.39
C SER A 174 -21.46 -6.60 7.16
N GLN A 175 -20.66 -7.64 7.38
CA GLN A 175 -19.22 -7.62 7.11
C GLN A 175 -18.91 -7.59 5.61
N TRP A 176 -19.73 -8.25 4.78
CA TRP A 176 -19.65 -8.10 3.33
C TRP A 176 -19.93 -6.67 2.90
N SER A 177 -21.00 -6.07 3.42
CA SER A 177 -21.34 -4.67 3.11
C SER A 177 -20.25 -3.72 3.57
N SER A 178 -19.74 -3.88 4.80
CA SER A 178 -18.66 -3.05 5.33
C SER A 178 -17.36 -3.22 4.53
N GLY A 179 -16.98 -4.45 4.19
CA GLY A 179 -15.83 -4.75 3.34
C GLY A 179 -15.95 -4.15 1.94
N PHE A 180 -17.16 -4.09 1.39
CA PHE A 180 -17.42 -3.39 0.13
C PHE A 180 -17.24 -1.87 0.29
N THR A 181 -17.98 -1.26 1.22
CA THR A 181 -18.03 0.21 1.32
C THR A 181 -16.73 0.81 1.82
N SER A 182 -16.11 0.21 2.84
CA SER A 182 -14.98 0.81 3.55
C SER A 182 -13.64 0.49 2.89
N LEU A 183 -13.54 -0.64 2.18
CA LEU A 183 -12.28 -1.14 1.63
C LEU A 183 -12.29 -1.28 0.10
N ALA A 184 -13.37 -1.77 -0.51
CA ALA A 184 -13.39 -1.98 -1.96
C ALA A 184 -13.47 -0.66 -2.75
N ILE A 185 -14.33 0.27 -2.32
CA ILE A 185 -14.50 1.58 -2.97
C ILE A 185 -13.18 2.35 -3.04
N PRO A 186 -12.37 2.48 -1.96
CA PRO A 186 -11.07 3.15 -2.05
C PRO A 186 -10.01 2.34 -2.81
N GLN A 187 -10.07 1.00 -2.76
CA GLN A 187 -9.03 0.14 -3.33
C GLN A 187 -9.12 0.00 -4.85
N VAL A 188 -10.32 -0.04 -5.44
CA VAL A 188 -10.47 -0.18 -6.90
C VAL A 188 -9.76 0.97 -7.65
N PRO A 189 -10.05 2.25 -7.37
CA PRO A 189 -9.33 3.42 -7.89
C PRO A 189 -7.81 3.31 -7.82
N LEU A 190 -7.30 2.95 -6.63
CA LEU A 190 -5.87 2.86 -6.38
C LEU A 190 -5.24 1.70 -7.17
N THR A 191 -5.96 0.58 -7.32
CA THR A 191 -5.46 -0.59 -8.03
C THR A 191 -5.44 -0.36 -9.52
N THR A 192 -6.50 0.23 -10.09
CA THR A 192 -6.58 0.49 -11.53
C THR A 192 -5.59 1.56 -11.98
N LEU A 193 -5.44 2.66 -11.23
CA LEU A 193 -4.49 3.72 -11.57
C LEU A 193 -3.03 3.26 -11.46
N ASN A 194 -2.70 2.44 -10.46
CA ASN A 194 -1.36 1.85 -10.36
C ASN A 194 -1.13 0.74 -11.41
N ALA A 195 -2.20 0.15 -11.94
CA ALA A 195 -2.14 -0.80 -13.05
C ALA A 195 -2.07 -0.13 -14.43
N VAL A 196 -2.19 1.21 -14.56
CA VAL A 196 -2.02 1.92 -15.85
C VAL A 196 -0.65 1.64 -16.49
N ILE A 197 0.36 1.32 -15.68
CA ILE A 197 1.72 1.01 -16.16
C ILE A 197 1.86 -0.49 -16.49
N SER A 198 0.85 -1.32 -16.18
CA SER A 198 0.90 -2.78 -16.25
C SER A 198 -0.38 -3.36 -16.86
N LEU A 199 -0.25 -3.77 -18.13
CA LEU A 199 -1.13 -4.58 -18.99
C LEU A 199 -2.33 -5.28 -18.31
N LYS A 200 -3.45 -5.50 -19.05
CA LYS A 200 -4.62 -6.32 -18.64
C LYS A 200 -4.27 -7.59 -17.83
N GLN A 201 -3.15 -8.22 -18.15
CA GLN A 201 -2.58 -9.38 -17.45
C GLN A 201 -2.34 -9.15 -15.95
N ALA A 202 -1.89 -7.97 -15.54
CA ALA A 202 -1.67 -7.66 -14.12
C ALA A 202 -2.97 -7.48 -13.35
N ALA A 203 -3.99 -6.86 -13.96
CA ALA A 203 -5.33 -6.80 -13.37
C ALA A 203 -5.92 -8.20 -13.21
N VAL A 204 -5.82 -9.05 -14.24
CA VAL A 204 -6.26 -10.46 -14.16
C VAL A 204 -5.53 -11.21 -13.05
N SER A 205 -4.20 -11.07 -12.95
CA SER A 205 -3.40 -11.72 -11.91
C SER A 205 -3.77 -11.27 -10.50
N ILE A 206 -3.87 -9.95 -10.26
CA ILE A 206 -4.30 -9.39 -8.98
C ILE A 206 -5.73 -9.86 -8.64
N GLY A 207 -6.61 -9.86 -9.63
CA GLY A 207 -8.00 -10.27 -9.49
C GLY A 207 -8.15 -11.73 -9.08
N LEU A 208 -7.49 -12.64 -9.79
CA LEU A 208 -7.48 -14.08 -9.46
C LEU A 208 -6.82 -14.35 -8.11
N MET A 209 -5.66 -13.74 -7.85
CA MET A 209 -4.93 -13.92 -6.60
C MET A 209 -5.80 -13.53 -5.40
N ASN A 210 -6.50 -12.40 -5.47
CA ASN A 210 -7.35 -11.95 -4.38
C ASN A 210 -8.68 -12.70 -4.32
N GLY A 211 -9.31 -12.91 -5.47
CA GLY A 211 -10.59 -13.61 -5.58
C GLY A 211 -10.51 -15.03 -5.05
N ILE A 212 -9.41 -15.74 -5.29
CA ILE A 212 -9.20 -17.11 -4.84
C ILE A 212 -8.56 -17.15 -3.44
N PHE A 213 -7.37 -16.56 -3.25
CA PHE A 213 -6.62 -16.81 -2.01
C PHE A 213 -7.23 -16.14 -0.79
N CYS A 214 -7.98 -15.05 -0.93
CA CYS A 214 -8.69 -14.48 0.23
C CYS A 214 -9.76 -15.45 0.77
N MET A 215 -10.37 -16.28 -0.08
CA MET A 215 -11.29 -17.33 0.37
C MET A 215 -10.61 -18.37 1.27
N PHE A 216 -9.30 -18.50 1.13
CA PHE A 216 -8.45 -19.43 1.89
C PHE A 216 -7.69 -18.76 3.05
N GLY A 217 -8.10 -17.55 3.45
CA GLY A 217 -7.53 -16.84 4.60
C GLY A 217 -6.32 -15.96 4.27
N SER A 218 -5.98 -15.78 2.99
CA SER A 218 -4.96 -14.79 2.61
C SER A 218 -5.44 -13.37 2.88
N MET A 219 -4.55 -12.52 3.39
CA MET A 219 -4.77 -11.07 3.35
C MET A 219 -4.85 -10.61 1.88
N PRO A 220 -5.68 -9.59 1.55
CA PRO A 220 -5.74 -9.03 0.20
C PRO A 220 -4.36 -8.61 -0.30
N ASN A 221 -4.05 -8.99 -1.53
CA ASN A 221 -2.77 -8.83 -2.20
C ASN A 221 -2.81 -7.79 -3.32
N CYS A 222 -1.62 -7.37 -3.74
CA CYS A 222 -1.41 -6.47 -4.87
C CYS A 222 -0.21 -6.95 -5.68
N HIS A 223 0.13 -6.28 -6.78
CA HIS A 223 1.24 -6.72 -7.64
C HIS A 223 2.59 -6.80 -6.90
N GLY A 224 2.82 -5.95 -5.88
CA GLY A 224 4.07 -5.94 -5.14
C GLY A 224 5.25 -5.31 -5.88
N ALA A 225 4.98 -4.40 -6.83
CA ALA A 225 5.99 -3.75 -7.68
C ALA A 225 7.17 -3.13 -6.89
N GLY A 226 6.90 -2.51 -5.72
CA GLY A 226 7.97 -1.95 -4.88
C GLY A 226 8.94 -3.01 -4.32
N GLY A 227 8.43 -4.17 -3.91
CA GLY A 227 9.27 -5.29 -3.45
C GLY A 227 10.08 -5.89 -4.60
N LEU A 228 9.50 -5.97 -5.79
CA LEU A 228 10.18 -6.41 -7.02
C LEU A 228 11.30 -5.44 -7.44
N ALA A 229 11.05 -4.13 -7.36
CA ALA A 229 12.07 -3.12 -7.61
C ALA A 229 13.25 -3.26 -6.63
N GLY A 230 12.98 -3.58 -5.36
CA GLY A 230 14.01 -3.90 -4.37
C GLY A 230 14.83 -5.13 -4.77
N GLN A 231 14.19 -6.25 -5.11
CA GLN A 231 14.89 -7.45 -5.58
C GLN A 231 15.74 -7.16 -6.83
N HIS A 232 15.22 -6.36 -7.75
CA HIS A 232 15.95 -5.93 -8.94
C HIS A 232 17.16 -5.05 -8.59
N LYS A 233 17.05 -4.16 -7.60
CA LYS A 233 18.17 -3.36 -7.08
C LYS A 233 19.28 -4.24 -6.50
N PHE A 234 18.93 -5.38 -5.90
CA PHE A 234 19.87 -6.38 -5.40
C PHE A 234 20.34 -7.41 -6.46
N GLY A 235 20.06 -7.16 -7.74
CA GLY A 235 20.57 -7.98 -8.84
C GLY A 235 19.68 -9.12 -9.30
N ALA A 236 18.47 -9.29 -8.75
CA ALA A 236 17.51 -10.25 -9.30
C ALA A 236 17.03 -9.79 -10.70
N ARG A 237 16.97 -10.72 -11.64
CA ARG A 237 16.60 -10.45 -13.04
C ARG A 237 15.52 -11.37 -13.59
N ASN A 238 15.12 -12.39 -12.84
CA ASN A 238 14.12 -13.38 -13.24
C ASN A 238 13.11 -13.63 -12.11
N GLY A 239 12.00 -14.29 -12.44
CA GLY A 239 10.95 -14.63 -11.46
C GLY A 239 11.36 -15.66 -10.41
N ALA A 240 12.54 -16.28 -10.54
CA ALA A 240 13.01 -17.28 -9.58
C ALA A 240 13.23 -16.68 -8.18
N SER A 241 13.60 -15.40 -8.09
CA SER A 241 13.71 -14.69 -6.80
C SER A 241 12.35 -14.61 -6.08
N ILE A 242 11.27 -14.40 -6.83
CA ILE A 242 9.90 -14.33 -6.30
C ILE A 242 9.47 -15.72 -5.81
N VAL A 243 9.71 -16.76 -6.63
CA VAL A 243 9.39 -18.14 -6.30
C VAL A 243 10.17 -18.59 -5.07
N PHE A 244 11.48 -18.36 -5.03
CA PHE A 244 12.33 -18.69 -3.88
C PHE A 244 11.85 -17.98 -2.61
N LEU A 245 11.59 -16.67 -2.67
CA LEU A 245 11.07 -15.92 -1.53
C LEU A 245 9.70 -16.44 -1.06
N GLY A 246 8.83 -16.83 -1.99
CA GLY A 246 7.54 -17.46 -1.71
C GLY A 246 7.71 -18.82 -1.03
N LEU A 247 8.56 -19.68 -1.56
CA LEU A 247 8.89 -20.99 -0.99
C LEU A 247 9.45 -20.87 0.43
N CYS A 248 10.39 -19.95 0.67
CA CYS A 248 10.91 -19.70 2.00
C CYS A 248 9.82 -19.27 2.98
N LYS A 249 8.89 -18.40 2.56
CA LYS A 249 7.74 -17.99 3.39
C LYS A 249 6.76 -19.13 3.65
N MET A 250 6.48 -19.95 2.64
CA MET A 250 5.61 -21.12 2.78
C MET A 250 6.22 -22.16 3.73
N LEU A 251 7.52 -22.43 3.62
CA LEU A 251 8.24 -23.30 4.54
C LEU A 251 8.23 -22.74 5.96
N LEU A 252 8.50 -21.45 6.13
CA LEU A 252 8.41 -20.80 7.45
C LEU A 252 7.01 -20.90 8.05
N GLY A 253 5.97 -20.66 7.24
CA GLY A 253 4.57 -20.79 7.66
C GLY A 253 4.19 -22.23 8.03
N ALA A 254 4.61 -23.21 7.24
CA ALA A 254 4.32 -24.63 7.49
C ALA A 254 5.07 -25.18 8.72
N LEU A 255 6.35 -24.84 8.86
CA LEU A 255 7.21 -25.38 9.93
C LEU A 255 7.03 -24.62 11.25
N ALA A 256 6.90 -23.29 11.21
CA ALA A 256 6.97 -22.42 12.38
C ALA A 256 5.82 -21.42 12.47
N GLY A 257 4.71 -21.59 11.73
CA GLY A 257 3.62 -20.62 11.67
C GLY A 257 2.99 -20.27 13.03
N SER A 258 2.69 -21.26 13.87
CA SER A 258 2.19 -21.04 15.24
C SER A 258 3.18 -20.25 16.08
N SER A 259 4.44 -20.65 16.04
CA SER A 259 5.53 -20.00 16.78
C SER A 259 5.76 -18.57 16.31
N ALA A 260 5.69 -18.32 15.00
CA ALA A 260 5.83 -17.00 14.42
C ALA A 260 4.67 -16.08 14.82
N LEU A 261 3.43 -16.59 14.87
CA LEU A 261 2.27 -15.81 15.35
C LEU A 261 2.45 -15.38 16.80
N THR A 262 2.82 -16.31 17.70
CA THR A 262 3.12 -15.97 19.11
C THR A 262 4.24 -14.93 19.22
N MET A 263 5.26 -15.03 18.38
CA MET A 263 6.37 -14.07 18.35
C MET A 263 5.94 -12.69 17.78
N PHE A 264 4.98 -12.64 16.87
CA PHE A 264 4.41 -11.37 16.39
C PHE A 264 3.45 -10.75 17.42
N GLU A 265 2.71 -11.56 18.19
CA GLU A 265 1.84 -11.09 19.27
C GLU A 265 2.62 -10.48 20.45
N ALA A 266 3.83 -11.00 20.73
CA ALA A 266 4.73 -10.46 21.75
C ALA A 266 5.63 -9.31 21.25
N MET A 267 5.45 -8.84 20.00
CA MET A 267 6.25 -7.74 19.47
C MET A 267 5.90 -6.40 20.17
N PRO A 268 6.90 -5.60 20.61
CA PRO A 268 6.64 -4.34 21.30
C PRO A 268 5.83 -3.38 20.44
N ARG A 269 4.75 -2.82 21.00
CA ARG A 269 3.92 -1.80 20.34
C ARG A 269 4.73 -0.55 20.02
N ALA A 270 5.75 -0.24 20.82
CA ALA A 270 6.68 0.85 20.55
C ALA A 270 7.36 0.72 19.18
N VAL A 271 7.89 -0.47 18.86
CA VAL A 271 8.59 -0.72 17.58
C VAL A 271 7.61 -0.74 16.42
N LEU A 272 6.45 -1.39 16.59
CA LEU A 272 5.37 -1.39 15.60
C LEU A 272 4.87 0.03 15.30
N GLY A 273 4.73 0.85 16.34
CA GLY A 273 4.33 2.25 16.24
C GLY A 273 5.32 3.09 15.42
N VAL A 274 6.63 2.91 15.63
CA VAL A 274 7.67 3.57 14.82
C VAL A 274 7.62 3.11 13.36
N MET A 275 7.55 1.81 13.12
CA MET A 275 7.48 1.26 11.75
C MET A 275 6.22 1.76 11.01
N LEU A 276 5.07 1.80 11.70
CA LEU A 276 3.81 2.33 11.17
C LEU A 276 3.90 3.83 10.93
N GLY A 277 4.51 4.56 11.87
CA GLY A 277 4.76 5.99 11.82
C GLY A 277 5.53 6.42 10.57
N VAL A 278 6.71 5.82 10.39
CA VAL A 278 7.60 6.05 9.25
C VAL A 278 6.91 5.66 7.94
N SER A 279 6.32 4.47 7.86
CA SER A 279 5.64 4.01 6.65
C SER A 279 4.44 4.90 6.28
N GLY A 280 3.73 5.43 7.27
CA GLY A 280 2.65 6.39 7.08
C GLY A 280 3.15 7.72 6.51
N ALA A 281 4.27 8.23 7.04
CA ALA A 281 4.90 9.44 6.52
C ALA A 281 5.41 9.27 5.08
N GLU A 282 6.04 8.14 4.75
CA GLU A 282 6.46 7.81 3.38
C GLU A 282 5.28 7.73 2.40
N LEU A 283 4.17 7.11 2.83
CA LEU A 283 2.95 7.06 2.03
C LEU A 283 2.40 8.47 1.76
N ALA A 284 2.37 9.31 2.80
CA ALA A 284 1.90 10.69 2.66
C ALA A 284 2.77 11.51 1.70
N ALA A 285 4.09 11.40 1.83
CA ALA A 285 5.05 12.06 0.94
C ALA A 285 4.87 11.61 -0.52
N THR A 286 4.73 10.30 -0.75
CA THR A 286 4.48 9.73 -2.08
C THR A 286 3.19 10.27 -2.70
N GLY A 287 2.13 10.44 -1.91
CA GLY A 287 0.86 11.01 -2.37
C GLY A 287 1.00 12.46 -2.84
N VAL A 288 1.71 13.28 -2.07
CA VAL A 288 1.99 14.70 -2.40
C VAL A 288 2.86 14.80 -3.66
N GLU A 289 3.91 14.00 -3.74
CA GLU A 289 4.81 13.97 -4.90
C GLU A 289 4.08 13.52 -6.18
N ALA A 290 3.21 12.50 -6.09
CA ALA A 290 2.40 12.04 -7.21
C ALA A 290 1.43 13.13 -7.72
N CYS A 291 0.92 14.00 -6.83
CA CYS A 291 0.06 15.11 -7.22
C CYS A 291 0.85 16.23 -7.90
N GLY A 292 2.08 16.49 -7.44
CA GLY A 292 2.96 17.51 -8.01
C GLY A 292 3.64 17.10 -9.32
N GLY A 293 3.97 15.81 -9.48
CA GLY A 293 4.73 15.27 -10.61
C GLY A 293 3.92 15.04 -11.89
N GLY A 294 2.58 15.13 -11.84
CA GLY A 294 1.68 14.88 -12.97
C GLY A 294 1.68 15.94 -14.08
N GLY A 295 2.78 16.67 -14.30
CA GLY A 295 2.85 17.71 -15.33
C GLY A 295 3.87 18.79 -15.06
N ALA A 296 5.14 18.42 -14.82
CA ALA A 296 6.22 19.26 -15.34
C ALA A 296 6.31 19.05 -16.85
N GLU A 297 5.24 19.40 -17.58
CA GLU A 297 5.43 19.74 -18.99
C GLU A 297 6.39 20.92 -19.01
N ARG A 298 7.48 20.74 -19.75
CA ARG A 298 8.53 21.71 -20.12
C ARG A 298 7.96 22.89 -20.93
N GLY A 299 6.81 23.44 -20.57
CA GLY A 299 6.13 24.55 -21.22
C GLY A 299 5.66 25.56 -20.18
N GLY A 300 6.62 26.31 -19.60
CA GLY A 300 6.35 27.36 -18.63
C GLY A 300 5.49 28.48 -19.24
N GLY A 301 4.19 28.45 -18.96
CA GLY A 301 3.25 29.53 -19.26
C GLY A 301 2.41 29.86 -18.03
N LYS A 302 2.07 31.14 -17.85
CA LYS A 302 1.24 31.67 -16.74
C LYS A 302 -0.13 30.96 -16.54
N ARG A 303 -0.57 30.13 -17.50
CA ARG A 303 -1.79 29.29 -17.44
C ARG A 303 -1.66 27.97 -16.67
N ALA A 304 -0.45 27.50 -16.35
CA ALA A 304 -0.24 26.25 -15.61
C ALA A 304 -0.52 26.37 -14.09
N ALA A 305 -0.26 27.54 -13.50
CA ALA A 305 -0.42 27.81 -12.07
C ALA A 305 -1.85 27.55 -11.50
N PRO A 306 -2.95 28.00 -12.16
CA PRO A 306 -4.29 27.75 -11.64
C PRO A 306 -4.67 26.26 -11.65
N LYS A 307 -4.27 25.50 -12.69
CA LYS A 307 -4.54 24.05 -12.76
C LYS A 307 -3.85 23.27 -11.66
N VAL A 308 -2.59 23.61 -11.35
CA VAL A 308 -1.85 23.00 -10.24
C VAL A 308 -2.55 23.25 -8.90
N ARG A 309 -3.05 24.47 -8.65
CA ARG A 309 -3.77 24.80 -7.40
C ARG A 309 -5.02 23.95 -7.21
N VAL A 310 -5.79 23.73 -8.26
CA VAL A 310 -7.00 22.89 -8.22
C VAL A 310 -6.66 21.44 -7.89
N ARG A 311 -5.56 20.90 -8.43
CA ARG A 311 -5.11 19.54 -8.11
C ARG A 311 -4.82 19.34 -6.63
N TYR A 312 -4.02 20.25 -6.06
CA TYR A 312 -3.72 20.26 -4.64
C TYR A 312 -4.98 20.48 -3.79
N PHE A 313 -5.93 21.28 -4.26
CA PHE A 313 -7.22 21.47 -3.58
C PHE A 313 -8.00 20.16 -3.48
N VAL A 314 -8.20 19.45 -4.60
CA VAL A 314 -8.89 18.14 -4.62
C VAL A 314 -8.18 17.12 -3.73
N MET A 315 -6.85 17.07 -3.81
CA MET A 315 -6.02 16.21 -2.94
C MET A 315 -6.26 16.52 -1.45
N MET A 316 -6.24 17.80 -1.08
CA MET A 316 -6.44 18.23 0.32
C MET A 316 -7.85 17.96 0.80
N VAL A 317 -8.89 18.24 0.00
CA VAL A 317 -10.28 17.91 0.36
C VAL A 317 -10.42 16.43 0.66
N THR A 318 -9.88 15.58 -0.22
CA THR A 318 -9.88 14.12 -0.03
C THR A 318 -9.18 13.76 1.29
N ALA A 319 -7.95 14.23 1.51
CA ALA A 319 -7.16 13.89 2.70
C ALA A 319 -7.80 14.37 4.00
N VAL A 320 -8.27 15.63 4.05
CA VAL A 320 -8.90 16.22 5.23
C VAL A 320 -10.18 15.48 5.60
N VAL A 321 -11.01 15.10 4.63
CA VAL A 321 -12.24 14.34 4.91
C VAL A 321 -11.91 12.92 5.42
N ILE A 322 -10.87 12.26 4.88
CA ILE A 322 -10.40 10.96 5.40
C ILE A 322 -9.99 11.08 6.88
N VAL A 323 -9.15 12.06 7.19
CA VAL A 323 -8.62 12.27 8.55
C VAL A 323 -9.72 12.70 9.50
N GLY A 324 -10.56 13.67 9.10
CA GLY A 324 -11.59 14.26 9.95
C GLY A 324 -12.80 13.36 10.20
N SER A 325 -13.26 12.63 9.18
CA SER A 325 -14.40 11.70 9.35
C SER A 325 -13.99 10.34 9.92
N GLY A 326 -12.69 10.03 9.88
CA GLY A 326 -12.17 8.71 10.22
C GLY A 326 -12.50 7.63 9.20
N LYS A 327 -13.28 7.92 8.14
CA LYS A 327 -13.79 6.96 7.16
C LYS A 327 -13.30 7.26 5.76
N THR A 328 -12.57 6.32 5.18
CA THR A 328 -11.85 6.51 3.91
C THR A 328 -12.79 6.72 2.73
N GLN A 329 -13.93 6.03 2.71
CA GLN A 329 -14.94 6.12 1.66
C GLN A 329 -15.52 7.54 1.49
N TYR A 330 -15.75 8.26 2.58
CA TYR A 330 -16.27 9.63 2.50
C TYR A 330 -15.25 10.59 1.90
N GLY A 331 -13.96 10.34 2.17
CA GLY A 331 -12.88 11.09 1.55
C GLY A 331 -12.81 10.93 0.05
N VAL A 332 -12.88 9.68 -0.43
CA VAL A 332 -12.86 9.39 -1.87
C VAL A 332 -14.06 10.03 -2.58
N LEU A 333 -15.27 9.91 -2.01
CA LEU A 333 -16.47 10.52 -2.57
C LEU A 333 -16.40 12.05 -2.57
N ALA A 334 -15.94 12.66 -1.48
CA ALA A 334 -15.76 14.12 -1.40
C ALA A 334 -14.70 14.62 -2.40
N GLY A 335 -13.61 13.86 -2.57
CA GLY A 335 -12.57 14.14 -3.55
C GLY A 335 -13.10 14.08 -4.98
N LEU A 336 -13.86 13.03 -5.32
CA LEU A 336 -14.50 12.91 -6.63
C LEU A 336 -15.49 14.05 -6.89
N ALA A 337 -16.31 14.41 -5.89
CA ALA A 337 -17.21 15.54 -5.99
C ALA A 337 -16.46 16.86 -6.20
N ALA A 338 -15.37 17.10 -5.45
CA ALA A 338 -14.54 18.28 -5.62
C ALA A 338 -13.86 18.34 -7.00
N TYR A 339 -13.41 17.20 -7.52
CA TYR A 339 -12.84 17.11 -8.86
C TYR A 339 -13.87 17.39 -9.95
N VAL A 340 -15.11 16.92 -9.79
CA VAL A 340 -16.19 17.23 -10.74
C VAL A 340 -16.56 18.71 -10.69
N LEU A 341 -16.66 19.31 -9.50
CA LEU A 341 -17.12 20.70 -9.34
C LEU A 341 -16.04 21.75 -9.68
N TYR A 342 -14.79 21.49 -9.30
CA TYR A 342 -13.71 22.48 -9.38
C TYR A 342 -12.56 22.07 -10.30
N GLY A 343 -12.45 20.78 -10.62
CA GLY A 343 -11.45 20.21 -11.50
C GLY A 343 -11.84 20.28 -12.97
N ASP A 344 -11.07 19.58 -13.79
CA ASP A 344 -11.35 19.41 -15.22
C ASP A 344 -12.44 18.33 -15.47
N GLY A 345 -13.09 17.81 -14.41
CA GLY A 345 -13.96 16.63 -14.50
C GLY A 345 -15.15 16.77 -15.45
N VAL A 346 -15.78 17.95 -15.52
CA VAL A 346 -16.86 18.23 -16.49
C VAL A 346 -16.32 18.30 -17.93
N GLU A 347 -15.14 18.88 -18.13
CA GLU A 347 -14.51 19.00 -19.45
C GLU A 347 -14.02 17.63 -19.95
N GLU A 348 -13.47 16.81 -19.05
CA GLU A 348 -13.00 15.46 -19.33
C GLU A 348 -14.17 14.51 -19.62
N TYR A 349 -15.25 14.59 -18.84
CA TYR A 349 -16.50 13.88 -19.13
C TYR A 349 -17.09 14.27 -20.49
N GLY A 350 -17.10 15.57 -20.82
CA GLY A 350 -17.55 16.06 -22.13
C GLY A 350 -16.74 15.52 -23.31
N LYS A 351 -15.42 15.35 -23.15
CA LYS A 351 -14.55 14.71 -24.15
C LYS A 351 -14.85 13.23 -24.32
N ILE A 352 -15.12 12.51 -23.22
CA ILE A 352 -15.50 11.09 -23.25
C ILE A 352 -16.81 10.89 -24.00
N CYS A 353 -17.83 11.70 -23.71
CA CYS A 353 -19.13 11.63 -24.40
C CYS A 353 -18.99 11.90 -25.91
N ARG A 354 -18.20 12.91 -26.30
CA ARG A 354 -17.94 13.19 -27.73
C ARG A 354 -17.19 12.06 -28.43
N LYS A 355 -16.28 11.38 -27.72
CA LYS A 355 -15.53 10.26 -28.30
C LYS A 355 -16.40 9.02 -28.49
N ARG A 356 -17.25 8.69 -27.51
CA ARG A 356 -18.25 7.62 -27.65
C ARG A 356 -19.25 7.90 -28.78
N GLY A 357 -19.73 9.14 -28.92
CA GLY A 357 -20.61 9.50 -30.03
C GLY A 357 -19.95 9.27 -31.40
N LYS A 358 -18.65 9.56 -31.53
CA LYS A 358 -17.90 9.27 -32.77
C LYS A 358 -17.66 7.79 -33.01
N GLU A 359 -17.35 7.02 -31.97
CA GLU A 359 -17.18 5.56 -32.08
C GLU A 359 -18.51 4.86 -32.44
N GLU A 360 -19.63 5.33 -31.88
CA GLU A 360 -20.98 4.86 -32.22
C GLU A 360 -21.39 5.25 -33.67
N GLU A 361 -21.09 6.47 -34.13
CA GLU A 361 -21.30 6.89 -35.54
C GLU A 361 -20.46 6.06 -36.53
N GLU A 362 -19.22 5.72 -36.17
CA GLU A 362 -18.31 4.93 -37.01
C GLU A 362 -18.75 3.46 -37.08
N GLU A 363 -19.22 2.86 -35.98
CA GLU A 363 -19.83 1.53 -35.97
C GLU A 363 -21.13 1.48 -36.78
N GLU A 364 -21.96 2.53 -36.74
CA GLU A 364 -23.22 2.62 -37.49
C GLU A 364 -22.96 2.74 -39.00
N MET A 365 -21.95 3.51 -39.42
CA MET A 365 -21.49 3.57 -40.82
C MET A 365 -21.01 2.22 -41.34
N VAL A 366 -20.17 1.51 -40.57
CA VAL A 366 -19.67 0.18 -40.96
C VAL A 366 -20.80 -0.83 -41.05
N ARG A 367 -21.80 -0.76 -40.15
CA ARG A 367 -22.96 -1.66 -40.18
C ARG A 367 -23.85 -1.41 -41.39
N ALA A 368 -24.01 -0.16 -41.81
CA ALA A 368 -24.73 0.20 -43.03
C ALA A 368 -24.02 -0.29 -44.30
N GLU A 369 -22.69 -0.17 -44.38
CA GLU A 369 -21.92 -0.69 -45.54
C GLU A 369 -22.00 -2.23 -45.65
N VAL A 370 -22.12 -2.95 -44.53
CA VAL A 370 -22.26 -4.41 -44.53
C VAL A 370 -23.67 -4.88 -44.90
N GLU A 371 -24.72 -4.07 -44.67
CA GLU A 371 -26.08 -4.39 -45.13
C GLU A 371 -26.30 -4.11 -46.63
N GLU A 372 -25.49 -3.24 -47.25
CA GLU A 372 -25.55 -2.95 -48.69
C GLU A 372 -24.70 -3.90 -49.57
N ALA A 373 -23.80 -4.70 -48.97
CA ALA A 373 -22.94 -5.67 -49.65
C ALA A 373 -23.47 -7.11 -49.58
#